data_AF-A0AAJ7XAF8-F1
#
_entry.id   AF-A0AAJ7XAF8-F1
#
_cell.length_a   1.000
_cell.length_b   1.000
_cell.length_c   1.000
_cell.angle_alpha   90.00
_cell.angle_beta   90.00
_cell.angle_gamma   90.00
#
_symmetry.space_group_name_H-M   'P 1'
#
loop_
_entity.id
_entity.type
_entity.pdbx_description
1 polymer ?
#
loop_
_entity_poly.entity_id
_entity_poly.type
_entity_poly.pdbx_seq_one_letter_code
_entity_poly.pdbx_strand_id
1 'polypeptide(L)'
;MVGTRGRQRGRLWPREFAAAVVVVSVFVCLTVRAEPWRAGRTGPSLDDDLLLPYPAGSPHGARVPLRVVRQCQPGTYGNVTHEAWPAHRPGPGVAHGHGVITHQFVSDIKTSDGAKKFVYGHWTVVEDPARTLSVLEPGGDGGCSDYRRETVAETAETRRCLVSANAGFFRPYMGRCLGNIVSDGRSVLGANGVRNANFGIRRDGTIVTGYLSDDEAEEEEEEQDGAEQSPWLQLVSGVVWLLRNGSIYINESRAVECGDTQETGTFDRFISVVSARTAVGHDREGRVVLVQIDGQTDARGVNLWEFAAFLQAHGVMNAVNLDGGGSATLVLNGTLANYPSDHCAEDPMWRCARRVSTVLCVHEPACAPPGCGEHGECVAGLCRCRRGWVGAACDALLCGAGNCSGRGICTEDGCVCDAGWMGENCTTDCPKGWFGGGCAQRCACAHGATCDPVSGRCGCARGFHGAHCDAECPPGLHGSGCTLECNCSRSCTCDAVTGNCTGGALPSSVSKVCSCLAQQAVRQGAAASLSRLATDPWFLVSSALAVLAALLMLGIVLQWLGPARCRRAHGPERYEYHALVPTANGRQAREEEVSTGDDDDDDEVEASVVSLTGPPGVT
;
A
#
# COMPACT_ATOMS: atom_id res chain seq x y z
N MET A 1 -4.56 -31.12 -90.86
CA MET A 1 -4.49 -32.60 -90.86
C MET A 1 -5.47 -33.15 -89.83
N VAL A 2 -5.95 -34.37 -90.01
CA VAL A 2 -6.93 -35.03 -89.14
C VAL A 2 -6.26 -35.50 -87.83
N GLY A 3 -6.97 -35.40 -86.70
CA GLY A 3 -6.57 -35.98 -85.42
C GLY A 3 -7.73 -35.94 -84.43
N THR A 4 -8.41 -37.07 -84.20
CA THR A 4 -9.66 -37.15 -83.44
C THR A 4 -9.62 -38.20 -82.32
N ARG A 5 -10.31 -37.89 -81.21
CA ARG A 5 -10.64 -38.76 -80.04
C ARG A 5 -9.46 -39.13 -79.11
N GLY A 6 -9.62 -39.14 -77.77
CA GLY A 6 -10.79 -38.72 -76.99
C GLY A 6 -10.62 -38.80 -75.44
N ARG A 7 -11.61 -38.22 -74.74
CA ARG A 7 -12.22 -38.54 -73.41
C ARG A 7 -11.51 -39.61 -72.53
N GLN A 8 -11.46 -39.54 -71.19
CA GLN A 8 -12.09 -38.70 -70.13
C GLN A 8 -11.21 -38.84 -68.84
N ARG A 9 -11.49 -38.39 -67.60
CA ARG A 9 -12.69 -37.91 -66.86
C ARG A 9 -12.25 -37.12 -65.61
N GLY A 10 -12.96 -36.07 -65.17
CA GLY A 10 -12.72 -35.38 -63.88
C GLY A 10 -13.27 -33.94 -63.85
N ARG A 11 -14.37 -33.69 -63.11
CA ARG A 11 -15.15 -32.44 -63.22
C ARG A 11 -14.63 -31.34 -62.27
N LEU A 12 -14.45 -30.12 -62.79
CA LEU A 12 -14.49 -28.87 -62.01
C LEU A 12 -15.95 -28.43 -61.82
N TRP A 13 -16.24 -27.73 -60.71
CA TRP A 13 -17.35 -26.77 -60.56
C TRP A 13 -16.81 -25.48 -59.84
N PRO A 14 -17.49 -24.32 -59.95
CA PRO A 14 -16.79 -23.05 -60.20
C PRO A 14 -16.61 -22.08 -59.01
N ARG A 15 -15.70 -21.11 -59.20
CA ARG A 15 -15.20 -20.13 -58.20
C ARG A 15 -16.11 -18.90 -57.98
N GLU A 16 -17.43 -19.07 -57.88
CA GLU A 16 -18.35 -17.91 -57.82
C GLU A 16 -18.90 -17.59 -56.41
N PHE A 17 -18.73 -18.48 -55.42
CA PHE A 17 -19.27 -18.25 -54.05
C PHE A 17 -18.35 -17.48 -53.09
N ALA A 18 -17.10 -17.18 -53.48
CA ALA A 18 -16.13 -16.52 -52.61
C ALA A 18 -16.22 -14.98 -52.61
N ALA A 19 -16.87 -14.36 -53.61
CA ALA A 19 -16.90 -12.91 -53.78
C ALA A 19 -17.99 -12.20 -52.96
N ALA A 20 -19.07 -12.90 -52.58
CA ALA A 20 -20.24 -12.27 -51.98
C ALA A 20 -20.10 -11.92 -50.48
N VAL A 21 -19.22 -12.59 -49.73
CA VAL A 21 -19.10 -12.43 -48.26
C VAL A 21 -18.19 -11.25 -47.88
N VAL A 22 -17.24 -10.88 -48.74
CA VAL A 22 -16.28 -9.79 -48.47
C VAL A 22 -16.94 -8.41 -48.64
N VAL A 23 -17.86 -8.25 -49.59
CA VAL A 23 -18.46 -6.94 -49.92
C VAL A 23 -19.44 -6.44 -48.84
N VAL A 24 -20.20 -7.35 -48.20
CA VAL A 24 -21.17 -6.98 -47.16
C VAL A 24 -20.47 -6.56 -45.86
N SER A 25 -19.31 -7.16 -45.54
CA SER A 25 -18.54 -6.86 -44.32
C SER A 25 -17.91 -5.46 -44.35
N VAL A 26 -17.60 -4.92 -45.53
CA VAL A 26 -16.99 -3.58 -45.69
C VAL A 26 -18.03 -2.46 -45.61
N PHE A 27 -19.27 -2.69 -46.07
CA PHE A 27 -20.30 -1.65 -46.07
C PHE A 27 -20.96 -1.38 -44.71
N VAL A 28 -21.00 -2.38 -43.82
CA VAL A 28 -21.57 -2.21 -42.46
C VAL A 28 -20.63 -1.42 -41.53
N CYS A 29 -19.31 -1.48 -41.73
CA CYS A 29 -18.35 -0.63 -41.01
C CYS A 29 -18.37 0.86 -41.44
N LEU A 30 -18.96 1.20 -42.59
CA LEU A 30 -18.96 2.56 -43.14
C LEU A 30 -20.25 3.35 -42.84
N THR A 31 -21.17 2.81 -42.03
CA THR A 31 -22.44 3.48 -41.68
C THR A 31 -22.65 3.70 -40.18
N VAL A 32 -21.67 3.35 -39.33
CA VAL A 32 -21.63 3.81 -37.94
C VAL A 32 -21.19 5.29 -37.94
N ARG A 33 -22.18 6.17 -37.79
CA ARG A 33 -22.09 7.62 -37.51
C ARG A 33 -20.71 8.26 -37.76
N ALA A 34 -20.60 8.95 -38.89
CA ALA A 34 -19.81 10.17 -38.93
C ALA A 34 -20.51 11.21 -38.03
N GLU A 35 -20.21 11.17 -36.73
CA GLU A 35 -20.46 12.33 -35.88
C GLU A 35 -19.63 13.51 -36.42
N PRO A 36 -20.19 14.72 -36.46
CA PRO A 36 -19.41 15.88 -36.90
C PRO A 36 -18.25 16.06 -35.93
N TRP A 37 -17.04 16.14 -36.46
CA TRP A 37 -15.82 16.45 -35.70
C TRP A 37 -15.95 17.81 -35.00
N ARG A 38 -16.56 17.81 -33.83
CA ARG A 38 -16.47 18.90 -32.85
C ARG A 38 -15.13 18.76 -32.16
N ALA A 39 -14.10 19.37 -32.73
CA ALA A 39 -12.88 19.69 -31.99
C ALA A 39 -13.23 20.74 -30.91
N GLY A 40 -13.73 20.27 -29.76
CA GLY A 40 -14.22 21.13 -28.69
C GLY A 40 -14.33 20.39 -27.36
N ARG A 41 -13.44 20.74 -26.42
CA ARG A 41 -13.50 20.48 -24.97
C ARG A 41 -14.16 19.15 -24.57
N THR A 42 -13.48 18.03 -24.84
CA THR A 42 -13.92 16.68 -24.47
C THR A 42 -13.45 16.29 -23.06
N GLY A 43 -13.87 17.07 -22.05
CA GLY A 43 -13.55 16.83 -20.65
C GLY A 43 -14.75 17.12 -19.74
N PRO A 44 -14.72 16.69 -18.45
CA PRO A 44 -15.83 16.91 -17.53
C PRO A 44 -16.01 18.39 -17.16
N SER A 45 -14.93 19.17 -17.19
CA SER A 45 -14.91 20.62 -16.94
C SER A 45 -14.96 21.41 -18.27
N LEU A 46 -15.54 22.62 -18.21
CA LEU A 46 -15.52 23.60 -19.29
C LEU A 46 -14.20 24.36 -19.45
N ASP A 47 -13.22 24.22 -18.54
CA ASP A 47 -11.98 25.02 -18.48
C ASP A 47 -12.27 26.55 -18.52
N ASP A 48 -13.19 27.05 -17.68
CA ASP A 48 -13.69 28.43 -17.74
C ASP A 48 -13.16 29.38 -16.65
N ASP A 49 -12.66 28.88 -15.52
CA ASP A 49 -11.91 29.68 -14.53
C ASP A 49 -10.39 29.62 -14.79
N LEU A 50 -9.94 30.32 -15.84
CA LEU A 50 -8.53 30.34 -16.26
C LEU A 50 -7.72 31.44 -15.57
N LEU A 51 -6.79 31.03 -14.71
CA LEU A 51 -5.86 31.90 -14.00
C LEU A 51 -4.44 31.80 -14.58
N LEU A 52 -4.17 32.56 -15.64
CA LEU A 52 -2.90 32.48 -16.37
C LEU A 52 -1.91 33.59 -15.94
N PRO A 53 -0.67 33.26 -15.53
CA PRO A 53 0.36 34.26 -15.24
C PRO A 53 0.89 34.98 -16.48
N TYR A 54 0.81 34.34 -17.65
CA TYR A 54 1.33 34.85 -18.91
C TYR A 54 0.24 34.81 -20.00
N PRO A 55 0.23 35.75 -20.96
CA PRO A 55 -0.77 35.79 -22.03
C PRO A 55 -0.90 34.48 -22.82
N ALA A 56 -2.13 34.16 -23.23
CA ALA A 56 -2.37 33.02 -24.11
C ALA A 56 -1.59 33.18 -25.43
N GLY A 57 -0.63 32.29 -25.68
CA GLY A 57 0.24 32.30 -26.86
C GLY A 57 1.66 32.87 -26.63
N SER A 58 1.93 33.60 -25.54
CA SER A 58 3.31 33.98 -25.19
C SER A 58 4.11 32.76 -24.70
N PRO A 59 5.45 32.81 -24.66
CA PRO A 59 6.23 31.92 -23.79
C PRO A 59 5.69 31.96 -22.35
N HIS A 60 5.72 30.82 -21.67
CA HIS A 60 5.42 30.73 -20.24
C HIS A 60 6.74 30.90 -19.49
N GLY A 61 6.78 31.82 -18.53
CA GLY A 61 8.00 32.18 -17.81
C GLY A 61 8.94 33.12 -18.57
N ALA A 62 9.76 33.84 -17.82
CA ALA A 62 10.78 34.73 -18.37
C ALA A 62 12.08 33.96 -18.64
N ARG A 63 12.77 34.28 -19.74
CA ARG A 63 14.10 33.71 -20.06
C ARG A 63 15.21 34.58 -19.46
N VAL A 64 15.35 34.51 -18.14
CA VAL A 64 16.36 35.26 -17.39
C VAL A 64 17.57 34.35 -17.08
N PRO A 65 18.79 34.70 -17.52
CA PRO A 65 20.00 33.98 -17.14
C PRO A 65 20.22 34.03 -15.62
N LEU A 66 20.59 32.92 -14.98
CA LEU A 66 20.72 32.85 -13.51
C LEU A 66 21.68 33.92 -12.93
N ARG A 67 22.72 34.30 -13.68
CA ARG A 67 23.63 35.40 -13.32
C ARG A 67 22.91 36.73 -13.04
N VAL A 68 21.79 37.00 -13.72
CA VAL A 68 20.99 38.22 -13.57
C VAL A 68 20.13 38.12 -12.31
N VAL A 69 19.45 36.97 -12.10
CA VAL A 69 18.72 36.67 -10.86
C VAL A 69 19.62 36.90 -9.64
N ARG A 70 20.84 36.36 -9.68
CA ARG A 70 21.85 36.51 -8.61
C ARG A 70 22.32 37.95 -8.40
N GLN A 71 22.35 38.78 -9.44
CA GLN A 71 22.77 40.19 -9.36
C GLN A 71 21.63 41.12 -8.94
N CYS A 72 20.38 40.74 -9.18
CA CYS A 72 19.19 41.55 -8.91
C CYS A 72 18.45 41.15 -7.62
N GLN A 73 18.73 39.99 -7.03
CA GLN A 73 18.17 39.60 -5.73
C GLN A 73 18.72 40.46 -4.57
N PRO A 74 17.99 40.56 -3.43
CA PRO A 74 18.49 41.27 -2.26
C PRO A 74 19.82 40.72 -1.75
N GLY A 75 20.76 41.61 -1.42
CA GLY A 75 22.14 41.23 -1.03
C GLY A 75 22.24 40.37 0.24
N THR A 76 21.17 40.28 1.03
CA THR A 76 21.03 39.35 2.17
C THR A 76 21.15 37.89 1.78
N TYR A 77 20.81 37.53 0.54
CA TYR A 77 20.87 36.17 0.00
C TYR A 77 22.19 35.88 -0.74
N GLY A 78 23.09 36.87 -0.82
CA GLY A 78 24.40 36.75 -1.46
C GLY A 78 24.32 36.20 -2.88
N ASN A 79 25.02 35.10 -3.13
CA ASN A 79 25.13 34.48 -4.45
C ASN A 79 24.18 33.28 -4.68
N VAL A 80 23.38 32.86 -3.69
CA VAL A 80 22.54 31.67 -3.78
C VAL A 80 21.12 32.05 -4.21
N THR A 81 20.57 31.40 -5.24
CA THR A 81 19.26 31.73 -5.82
C THR A 81 18.15 30.74 -5.46
N HIS A 82 18.46 29.77 -4.62
CA HIS A 82 17.56 28.81 -4.01
C HIS A 82 17.86 28.70 -2.50
N GLU A 83 16.94 28.12 -1.74
CA GLU A 83 17.20 27.67 -0.36
C GLU A 83 17.19 26.13 -0.34
N ALA A 84 17.99 25.56 0.56
CA ALA A 84 18.09 24.11 0.78
C ALA A 84 17.84 23.78 2.25
N TRP A 85 17.06 22.73 2.52
CA TRP A 85 16.67 22.32 3.87
C TRP A 85 16.60 20.78 3.97
N PRO A 86 17.09 20.15 5.05
CA PRO A 86 16.95 18.71 5.22
C PRO A 86 15.47 18.33 5.38
N ALA A 87 15.00 17.33 4.62
CA ALA A 87 13.68 16.75 4.85
C ALA A 87 13.59 16.13 6.24
N HIS A 88 12.42 16.27 6.87
CA HIS A 88 12.09 15.54 8.08
C HIS A 88 12.14 14.03 7.84
N ARG A 89 12.60 13.28 8.84
CA ARG A 89 12.56 11.82 8.88
C ARG A 89 12.09 11.40 10.27
N PRO A 90 10.93 10.74 10.42
CA PRO A 90 10.44 10.30 11.71
C PRO A 90 11.39 9.26 12.34
N GLY A 91 11.55 9.34 13.67
CA GLY A 91 12.45 8.46 14.41
C GLY A 91 12.03 6.98 14.38
N PRO A 92 12.97 6.03 14.48
CA PRO A 92 12.65 4.60 14.49
C PRO A 92 11.75 4.25 15.68
N GLY A 93 10.61 3.62 15.39
CA GLY A 93 9.60 3.21 16.38
C GLY A 93 8.45 4.20 16.60
N VAL A 94 8.45 5.37 15.94
CA VAL A 94 7.35 6.33 16.03
C VAL A 94 6.22 5.93 15.07
N ALA A 95 5.18 5.27 15.60
CA ALA A 95 3.99 4.90 14.85
C ALA A 95 3.04 6.10 14.65
N HIS A 96 3.43 7.05 13.80
CA HIS A 96 2.50 8.05 13.24
C HIS A 96 1.82 7.46 12.00
N GLY A 97 0.49 7.41 11.99
CA GLY A 97 -0.29 6.78 10.94
C GLY A 97 -0.02 7.38 9.56
N HIS A 98 0.26 6.52 8.57
CA HIS A 98 0.54 6.80 7.15
C HIS A 98 1.57 7.91 6.81
N GLY A 99 2.18 8.61 7.78
CA GLY A 99 3.15 9.69 7.54
C GLY A 99 2.55 10.97 6.94
N VAL A 100 1.22 11.14 6.95
CA VAL A 100 0.52 12.30 6.39
C VAL A 100 -0.68 12.70 7.24
N ILE A 101 -0.86 14.01 7.45
CA ILE A 101 -1.98 14.60 8.21
C ILE A 101 -2.59 15.71 7.37
N THR A 102 -3.90 15.63 7.10
CA THR A 102 -4.65 16.69 6.42
C THR A 102 -5.68 17.31 7.36
N HIS A 103 -5.61 18.62 7.52
CA HIS A 103 -6.61 19.43 8.21
C HIS A 103 -7.42 20.24 7.19
N GLN A 104 -8.74 20.06 7.16
CA GLN A 104 -9.64 21.02 6.53
C GLN A 104 -9.74 22.26 7.42
N PHE A 105 -9.80 23.45 6.82
CA PHE A 105 -9.99 24.71 7.54
C PHE A 105 -11.00 25.63 6.87
N VAL A 106 -11.63 26.46 7.71
CA VAL A 106 -12.38 27.65 7.30
C VAL A 106 -11.82 28.81 8.11
N SER A 107 -11.08 29.71 7.46
CA SER A 107 -10.28 30.73 8.15
C SER A 107 -10.67 32.14 7.70
N ASP A 108 -10.67 33.10 8.62
CA ASP A 108 -10.84 34.51 8.30
C ASP A 108 -9.51 35.15 7.88
N ILE A 109 -9.38 35.44 6.59
CA ILE A 109 -8.24 36.20 6.07
C ILE A 109 -8.58 37.68 6.09
N LYS A 110 -7.67 38.47 6.66
CA LYS A 110 -7.71 39.94 6.60
C LYS A 110 -7.23 40.39 5.22
N THR A 111 -8.09 41.09 4.50
CA THR A 111 -7.75 41.73 3.23
C THR A 111 -6.96 43.03 3.48
N SER A 112 -6.35 43.60 2.42
CA SER A 112 -5.50 44.80 2.53
C SER A 112 -6.23 46.08 2.94
N ASP A 113 -7.55 46.13 2.78
CA ASP A 113 -8.46 47.17 3.27
C ASP A 113 -8.98 46.91 4.70
N GLY A 114 -8.56 45.81 5.33
CA GLY A 114 -8.92 45.44 6.70
C GLY A 114 -10.23 44.67 6.84
N ALA A 115 -10.96 44.40 5.75
CA ALA A 115 -12.12 43.52 5.79
C ALA A 115 -11.72 42.07 6.12
N LYS A 116 -12.70 41.26 6.53
CA LYS A 116 -12.53 39.82 6.75
C LYS A 116 -13.24 39.06 5.64
N LYS A 117 -12.57 38.05 5.08
CA LYS A 117 -13.18 37.06 4.18
C LYS A 117 -12.95 35.66 4.69
N PHE A 118 -13.97 34.81 4.59
CA PHE A 118 -13.82 33.38 4.87
C PHE A 118 -13.28 32.67 3.65
N VAL A 119 -12.24 31.87 3.85
CA VAL A 119 -11.69 30.97 2.83
C VAL A 119 -11.76 29.53 3.32
N TYR A 120 -12.07 28.63 2.40
CA TYR A 120 -12.14 27.20 2.62
C TYR A 120 -10.89 26.58 2.02
N GLY A 121 -10.32 25.59 2.69
CA GLY A 121 -9.11 24.96 2.21
C GLY A 121 -8.65 23.78 3.04
N HIS A 122 -7.51 23.26 2.64
CA HIS A 122 -6.88 22.10 3.23
C HIS A 122 -5.40 22.36 3.46
N TRP A 123 -4.92 21.89 4.60
CA TRP A 123 -3.55 21.96 5.05
C TRP A 123 -3.04 20.54 5.26
N THR A 124 -2.16 20.07 4.37
CA THR A 124 -1.57 18.73 4.46
C THR A 124 -0.12 18.84 4.88
N VAL A 125 0.26 18.12 5.94
CA VAL A 125 1.64 17.95 6.40
C VAL A 125 2.12 16.54 6.07
N VAL A 126 3.30 16.45 5.45
CA VAL A 126 3.94 15.19 5.03
C VAL A 126 5.21 14.99 5.87
N GLU A 127 5.23 13.91 6.65
CA GLU A 127 6.23 13.67 7.70
C GLU A 127 7.53 13.01 7.18
N ASP A 128 7.49 12.20 6.11
CA ASP A 128 8.67 11.54 5.49
C ASP A 128 8.72 11.81 3.97
N PRO A 129 8.76 13.09 3.55
CA PRO A 129 8.47 13.49 2.17
C PRO A 129 9.46 12.92 1.15
N ALA A 130 10.70 12.62 1.55
CA ALA A 130 11.67 11.97 0.67
C ALA A 130 11.31 10.52 0.28
N ARG A 131 10.36 9.89 0.99
CA ARG A 131 9.90 8.51 0.73
C ARG A 131 8.40 8.42 0.40
N THR A 132 7.61 9.43 0.76
CA THR A 132 6.15 9.44 0.60
C THR A 132 5.62 10.45 -0.41
N LEU A 133 6.43 11.38 -0.95
CA LEU A 133 5.99 12.37 -1.92
C LEU A 133 6.55 12.07 -3.33
N SER A 134 5.67 12.00 -4.32
CA SER A 134 6.03 11.93 -5.74
C SER A 134 5.41 13.07 -6.55
N VAL A 135 6.16 13.57 -7.54
CA VAL A 135 5.60 14.31 -8.67
C VAL A 135 5.20 13.28 -9.73
N LEU A 136 3.96 13.28 -10.17
CA LEU A 136 3.44 12.36 -11.17
C LEU A 136 3.11 13.08 -12.48
N GLU A 137 3.35 12.39 -13.61
CA GLU A 137 2.86 12.76 -14.94
C GLU A 137 1.34 12.50 -15.09
N PRO A 138 0.62 13.27 -15.93
CA PRO A 138 -0.83 13.13 -16.11
C PRO A 138 -1.22 11.74 -16.62
N GLY A 139 -1.95 10.97 -15.81
CA GLY A 139 -2.33 9.58 -16.12
C GLY A 139 -1.15 8.59 -16.15
N GLY A 140 -0.04 8.89 -15.46
CA GLY A 140 1.13 8.01 -15.32
C GLY A 140 2.29 8.33 -16.28
N ASP A 141 3.35 7.53 -16.20
CA ASP A 141 4.62 7.71 -16.92
C ASP A 141 4.43 7.97 -18.43
N GLY A 142 5.14 8.98 -18.95
CA GLY A 142 5.05 9.42 -20.34
C GLY A 142 3.87 10.36 -20.65
N GLY A 143 2.98 10.62 -19.68
CA GLY A 143 1.84 11.52 -19.84
C GLY A 143 2.21 12.93 -20.34
N CYS A 144 3.37 13.47 -19.95
CA CYS A 144 3.85 14.76 -20.45
C CYS A 144 4.38 14.70 -21.89
N SER A 145 5.02 13.59 -22.28
CA SER A 145 5.45 13.37 -23.67
C SER A 145 4.28 13.18 -24.62
N ASP A 146 3.19 12.56 -24.15
CA ASP A 146 1.92 12.38 -24.86
C ASP A 146 1.06 13.65 -24.91
N TYR A 147 1.46 14.74 -24.24
CA TYR A 147 0.64 15.95 -24.05
C TYR A 147 -0.71 15.66 -23.37
N ARG A 148 -0.77 14.65 -22.50
CA ARG A 148 -1.99 14.18 -21.85
C ARG A 148 -2.49 15.21 -20.83
N ARG A 149 -3.81 15.27 -20.66
CA ARG A 149 -4.48 15.97 -19.55
C ARG A 149 -5.45 15.02 -18.86
N GLU A 150 -5.28 14.84 -17.56
CA GLU A 150 -6.02 13.88 -16.73
C GLU A 150 -6.44 14.56 -15.43
N THR A 151 -7.53 14.16 -14.78
CA THR A 151 -7.87 14.74 -13.46
C THR A 151 -6.87 14.29 -12.41
N VAL A 152 -6.81 15.02 -11.30
CA VAL A 152 -5.98 14.65 -10.14
C VAL A 152 -6.40 13.28 -9.58
N ALA A 153 -7.70 12.95 -9.60
CA ALA A 153 -8.21 11.67 -9.09
C ALA A 153 -7.75 10.49 -9.96
N GLU A 154 -8.01 10.56 -11.27
CA GLU A 154 -7.57 9.55 -12.26
C GLU A 154 -6.05 9.34 -12.22
N THR A 155 -5.25 10.41 -12.04
CA THR A 155 -3.78 10.29 -11.89
C THR A 155 -3.39 9.70 -10.53
N ALA A 156 -4.09 10.06 -9.44
CA ALA A 156 -3.80 9.58 -8.09
C ALA A 156 -4.02 8.06 -7.93
N GLU A 157 -4.96 7.48 -8.66
CA GLU A 157 -5.20 6.03 -8.67
C GLU A 157 -3.96 5.23 -9.12
N THR A 158 -3.19 5.76 -10.07
CA THR A 158 -2.00 5.09 -10.65
C THR A 158 -0.94 4.74 -9.60
N ARG A 159 -0.89 5.50 -8.49
CA ARG A 159 0.07 5.33 -7.39
C ARG A 159 -0.58 5.20 -6.01
N ARG A 160 -1.90 4.98 -5.96
CA ARG A 160 -2.69 4.82 -4.72
C ARG A 160 -2.42 5.95 -3.71
N CYS A 161 -2.45 7.19 -4.19
CA CYS A 161 -2.15 8.34 -3.36
C CYS A 161 -3.21 8.50 -2.25
N LEU A 162 -2.73 8.69 -1.03
CA LEU A 162 -3.52 9.00 0.16
C LEU A 162 -4.04 10.44 0.08
N VAL A 163 -3.18 11.35 -0.38
CA VAL A 163 -3.50 12.76 -0.65
C VAL A 163 -2.86 13.14 -1.98
N SER A 164 -3.60 13.82 -2.85
CA SER A 164 -3.06 14.39 -4.09
C SER A 164 -3.54 15.80 -4.36
N ALA A 165 -2.67 16.63 -4.92
CA ALA A 165 -3.00 17.98 -5.38
C ALA A 165 -2.50 18.21 -6.82
N ASN A 166 -3.14 19.11 -7.56
CA ASN A 166 -2.58 19.57 -8.84
C ASN A 166 -1.24 20.30 -8.60
N ALA A 167 -0.31 20.19 -9.54
CA ALA A 167 1.05 20.71 -9.39
C ALA A 167 1.42 21.76 -10.45
N GLY A 168 2.22 21.37 -11.44
CA GLY A 168 2.84 22.28 -12.40
C GLY A 168 1.86 22.87 -13.41
N PHE A 169 2.24 24.03 -13.95
CA PHE A 169 1.50 24.70 -15.02
C PHE A 169 1.58 23.94 -16.35
N PHE A 170 0.59 24.16 -17.21
CA PHE A 170 0.53 23.56 -18.54
C PHE A 170 -0.12 24.48 -19.56
N ARG A 171 -0.04 24.13 -20.84
CA ARG A 171 -0.77 24.82 -21.92
C ARG A 171 -2.21 24.28 -21.98
N PRO A 172 -3.26 25.04 -21.58
CA PRO A 172 -4.61 24.50 -21.44
C PRO A 172 -5.15 23.87 -22.74
N TYR A 173 -4.88 24.50 -23.90
CA TYR A 173 -5.34 24.02 -25.20
C TYR A 173 -4.52 22.86 -25.81
N MET A 174 -3.28 22.66 -25.37
CA MET A 174 -2.36 21.68 -25.98
C MET A 174 -2.00 20.52 -25.04
N GLY A 175 -2.29 20.61 -23.74
CA GLY A 175 -1.87 19.63 -22.73
C GLY A 175 -0.37 19.61 -22.41
N ARG A 176 0.45 20.39 -23.11
CA ARG A 176 1.91 20.47 -22.87
C ARG A 176 2.24 20.91 -21.45
N CYS A 177 2.92 20.04 -20.69
CA CYS A 177 3.54 20.33 -19.41
C CYS A 177 4.62 21.44 -19.53
N LEU A 178 4.89 22.18 -18.44
CA LEU A 178 5.80 23.32 -18.44
C LEU A 178 6.74 23.30 -17.23
N GLY A 179 7.94 23.88 -17.41
CA GLY A 179 8.98 23.96 -16.39
C GLY A 179 9.82 22.69 -16.25
N ASN A 180 10.59 22.63 -15.16
CA ASN A 180 11.36 21.47 -14.76
C ASN A 180 10.42 20.42 -14.13
N ILE A 181 10.55 19.17 -14.55
CA ILE A 181 9.79 18.03 -14.05
C ILE A 181 10.72 16.83 -13.90
N VAL A 182 10.90 16.36 -12.66
CA VAL A 182 11.52 15.07 -12.33
C VAL A 182 10.50 14.26 -11.54
N SER A 183 10.27 13.02 -11.97
CA SER A 183 9.26 12.09 -11.45
C SER A 183 9.98 10.82 -10.99
N ASP A 184 10.05 10.59 -9.68
CA ASP A 184 10.72 9.43 -9.07
C ASP A 184 12.15 9.16 -9.58
N GLY A 185 12.95 10.22 -9.69
CA GLY A 185 14.33 10.16 -10.15
C GLY A 185 14.52 10.17 -11.67
N ARG A 186 13.44 10.10 -12.45
CA ARG A 186 13.46 10.21 -13.91
C ARG A 186 13.24 11.66 -14.34
N SER A 187 14.20 12.23 -15.07
CA SER A 187 14.01 13.52 -15.75
C SER A 187 12.92 13.38 -16.82
N VAL A 188 11.90 14.24 -16.75
CA VAL A 188 10.73 14.22 -17.65
C VAL A 188 10.76 15.42 -18.60
N LEU A 189 11.07 16.60 -18.08
CA LEU A 189 11.07 17.86 -18.83
C LEU A 189 12.03 18.86 -18.20
N GLY A 190 12.85 19.50 -19.01
CA GLY A 190 13.68 20.65 -18.63
C GLY A 190 13.04 22.00 -18.97
N ALA A 191 13.31 23.03 -18.16
CA ALA A 191 12.76 24.38 -18.36
C ALA A 191 13.32 25.13 -19.59
N ASN A 192 14.44 24.68 -20.18
CA ASN A 192 15.01 25.26 -21.42
C ASN A 192 15.19 26.79 -21.34
N GLY A 193 15.95 27.25 -20.34
CA GLY A 193 16.30 28.63 -20.08
C GLY A 193 15.21 29.48 -19.42
N VAL A 194 14.01 28.93 -19.18
CA VAL A 194 12.93 29.61 -18.46
C VAL A 194 13.23 29.62 -16.97
N ARG A 195 13.01 30.77 -16.32
CA ARG A 195 13.27 30.99 -14.89
C ARG A 195 11.96 31.23 -14.15
N ASN A 196 11.44 30.16 -13.57
CA ASN A 196 10.31 30.15 -12.63
C ASN A 196 10.79 29.60 -11.28
N ALA A 197 9.98 29.80 -10.22
CA ALA A 197 10.21 29.16 -8.93
C ALA A 197 10.01 27.62 -9.00
N ASN A 198 10.90 26.87 -8.36
CA ASN A 198 10.87 25.40 -8.33
C ASN A 198 10.77 24.90 -6.89
N PHE A 199 10.14 23.73 -6.73
CA PHE A 199 10.20 22.92 -5.51
C PHE A 199 10.69 21.52 -5.90
N GLY A 200 11.64 20.97 -5.16
CA GLY A 200 12.16 19.63 -5.40
C GLY A 200 12.74 18.98 -4.16
N ILE A 201 12.98 17.68 -4.24
CA ILE A 201 13.62 16.85 -3.21
C ILE A 201 14.75 16.07 -3.89
N ARG A 202 15.95 16.14 -3.32
CA ARG A 202 17.15 15.39 -3.76
C ARG A 202 17.21 14.00 -3.11
N ARG A 203 18.01 13.10 -3.68
CA ARG A 203 18.19 11.70 -3.24
C ARG A 203 18.77 11.55 -1.83
N ASP A 204 19.56 12.52 -1.38
CA ASP A 204 20.05 12.63 -0.01
C ASP A 204 18.93 12.97 1.00
N GLY A 205 17.78 13.44 0.52
CA GLY A 205 16.66 13.96 1.30
C GLY A 205 16.65 15.49 1.44
N THR A 206 17.47 16.25 0.72
CA THR A 206 17.46 17.71 0.77
C THR A 206 16.28 18.27 -0.04
N ILE A 207 15.41 19.01 0.63
CA ILE A 207 14.37 19.85 0.00
C ILE A 207 15.05 21.08 -0.56
N VAL A 208 14.76 21.43 -1.81
CA VAL A 208 15.26 22.66 -2.46
C VAL A 208 14.08 23.49 -2.95
N THR A 209 14.15 24.80 -2.75
CA THR A 209 13.12 25.74 -3.21
C THR A 209 13.75 27.01 -3.80
N GLY A 210 13.29 27.44 -4.98
CA GLY A 210 13.69 28.72 -5.60
C GLY A 210 14.13 28.60 -7.07
N TYR A 211 15.13 29.39 -7.47
CA TYR A 211 15.60 29.49 -8.85
C TYR A 211 16.87 28.68 -9.08
N LEU A 212 16.77 27.69 -9.98
CA LEU A 212 17.85 26.81 -10.43
C LEU A 212 18.37 27.27 -11.80
N SER A 213 19.63 26.98 -12.12
CA SER A 213 20.11 26.95 -13.51
C SER A 213 19.53 25.74 -14.25
N ASP A 214 19.75 25.71 -15.55
CA ASP A 214 19.41 24.55 -16.39
C ASP A 214 20.34 23.39 -15.99
N ASP A 215 21.65 23.65 -15.84
CA ASP A 215 22.66 22.69 -15.38
C ASP A 215 22.37 22.11 -13.96
N GLU A 216 21.77 22.88 -13.05
CA GLU A 216 21.38 22.44 -11.69
C GLU A 216 20.09 21.61 -11.67
N ALA A 217 19.18 21.85 -12.62
CA ALA A 217 17.89 21.16 -12.72
C ALA A 217 17.98 19.88 -13.56
N GLU A 218 18.88 19.87 -14.55
CA GLU A 218 19.18 18.76 -15.47
C GLU A 218 20.51 18.07 -15.09
N GLU A 219 20.95 18.23 -13.83
CA GLU A 219 22.14 17.60 -13.24
C GLU A 219 22.02 16.06 -13.29
N GLU A 220 23.11 15.40 -13.67
CA GLU A 220 23.27 13.93 -13.69
C GLU A 220 24.58 13.58 -12.96
N GLU A 221 24.50 12.66 -11.99
CA GLU A 221 25.63 12.14 -11.23
C GLU A 221 25.95 10.70 -11.67
N GLU A 222 27.23 10.36 -11.80
CA GLU A 222 27.68 9.00 -12.15
C GLU A 222 27.66 8.10 -10.90
N GLU A 223 26.79 7.08 -10.87
CA GLU A 223 26.76 6.09 -9.79
C GLU A 223 27.98 5.15 -9.82
N GLN A 224 28.20 4.41 -8.73
CA GLN A 224 29.37 3.51 -8.57
C GLN A 224 29.46 2.36 -9.58
N ASP A 225 28.40 2.08 -10.33
CA ASP A 225 28.35 1.10 -11.42
C ASP A 225 28.50 1.73 -12.83
N GLY A 226 28.63 3.06 -12.91
CA GLY A 226 28.73 3.83 -14.15
C GLY A 226 27.37 4.23 -14.75
N ALA A 227 26.27 4.11 -14.02
CA ALA A 227 24.97 4.63 -14.45
C ALA A 227 24.84 6.14 -14.13
N GLU A 228 24.55 6.96 -15.13
CA GLU A 228 24.18 8.37 -14.94
C GLU A 228 22.74 8.45 -14.38
N GLN A 229 22.58 9.07 -13.20
CA GLN A 229 21.28 9.28 -12.57
C GLN A 229 21.16 10.70 -12.02
N SER A 230 19.99 11.32 -12.18
CA SER A 230 19.76 12.66 -11.66
C SER A 230 19.74 12.66 -10.12
N PRO A 231 20.40 13.61 -9.42
CA PRO A 231 20.40 13.69 -7.95
C PRO A 231 19.03 14.12 -7.40
N TRP A 232 18.11 14.55 -8.25
CA TRP A 232 16.72 14.83 -7.91
C TRP A 232 15.93 13.52 -7.77
N LEU A 233 15.14 13.37 -6.71
CA LEU A 233 14.03 12.40 -6.65
C LEU A 233 12.77 13.00 -7.27
N GLN A 234 12.46 14.23 -6.91
CA GLN A 234 11.26 14.94 -7.34
C GLN A 234 11.62 16.38 -7.67
N LEU A 235 11.04 16.94 -8.73
CA LEU A 235 11.18 18.35 -9.09
C LEU A 235 9.94 18.81 -9.83
N VAL A 236 9.40 19.97 -9.47
CA VAL A 236 8.30 20.63 -10.18
C VAL A 236 8.45 22.15 -10.15
N SER A 237 8.26 22.81 -11.30
CA SER A 237 8.15 24.27 -11.36
C SER A 237 6.73 24.76 -11.09
N GLY A 238 6.63 25.81 -10.28
CA GLY A 238 5.45 26.65 -10.14
C GLY A 238 5.62 27.99 -10.86
N VAL A 239 4.97 29.03 -10.33
CA VAL A 239 5.13 30.45 -10.70
C VAL A 239 4.94 31.28 -9.45
N VAL A 240 5.89 32.19 -9.16
CA VAL A 240 6.07 32.95 -7.91
C VAL A 240 6.56 32.11 -6.72
N TRP A 241 7.72 32.49 -6.20
CA TRP A 241 8.24 32.06 -4.90
C TRP A 241 7.56 32.92 -3.81
N LEU A 242 6.64 32.31 -3.06
CA LEU A 242 5.81 33.01 -2.07
C LEU A 242 6.60 33.43 -0.83
N LEU A 243 7.35 32.48 -0.27
CA LEU A 243 8.12 32.64 0.97
C LEU A 243 9.55 32.18 0.77
N ARG A 244 10.52 33.02 1.13
CA ARG A 244 11.95 32.69 1.22
C ARG A 244 12.42 32.88 2.67
N ASN A 245 12.91 31.82 3.30
CA ASN A 245 13.39 31.80 4.69
C ASN A 245 12.45 32.54 5.68
N GLY A 246 11.16 32.21 5.63
CA GLY A 246 10.10 32.77 6.47
C GLY A 246 9.66 34.20 6.11
N SER A 247 10.14 34.77 5.00
CA SER A 247 9.82 36.13 4.55
C SER A 247 9.08 36.12 3.20
N ILE A 248 8.09 37.01 3.02
CA ILE A 248 7.35 37.15 1.76
C ILE A 248 8.29 37.66 0.65
N TYR A 249 8.32 36.95 -0.50
CA TYR A 249 9.32 37.14 -1.57
C TYR A 249 8.71 37.47 -2.94
N ILE A 250 7.43 37.84 -2.97
CA ILE A 250 6.64 38.05 -4.20
C ILE A 250 7.16 39.22 -5.06
N ASN A 251 7.71 40.28 -4.46
CA ASN A 251 8.26 41.42 -5.21
C ASN A 251 9.51 41.00 -6.00
N GLU A 252 10.36 40.21 -5.38
CA GLU A 252 11.58 39.65 -5.95
C GLU A 252 11.24 38.64 -7.05
N SER A 253 10.26 37.76 -6.81
CA SER A 253 9.74 36.88 -7.87
C SER A 253 9.16 37.64 -9.05
N ARG A 254 8.43 38.72 -8.82
CA ARG A 254 7.91 39.59 -9.89
C ARG A 254 9.02 40.17 -10.75
N ALA A 255 10.17 40.53 -10.16
CA ALA A 255 11.32 41.03 -10.91
C ALA A 255 12.09 39.95 -11.70
N VAL A 256 11.94 38.66 -11.34
CA VAL A 256 12.64 37.53 -11.98
C VAL A 256 11.77 36.82 -13.01
N GLU A 257 10.50 36.62 -12.72
CA GLU A 257 9.58 35.74 -13.45
C GLU A 257 8.70 36.49 -14.46
N CYS A 258 8.65 37.83 -14.38
CA CYS A 258 8.07 38.70 -15.41
C CYS A 258 9.15 39.11 -16.42
N GLY A 259 8.94 38.85 -17.72
CA GLY A 259 9.92 39.21 -18.75
C GLY A 259 9.82 40.68 -19.17
N ASP A 260 10.97 41.32 -19.46
CA ASP A 260 11.06 42.74 -19.90
C ASP A 260 10.21 43.09 -21.15
N THR A 261 9.78 42.09 -21.91
CA THR A 261 8.98 42.22 -23.14
C THR A 261 7.51 41.87 -22.99
N GLN A 262 7.07 41.49 -21.78
CA GLN A 262 5.68 41.16 -21.49
C GLN A 262 4.93 42.39 -20.97
N GLU A 263 3.62 42.47 -21.23
CA GLU A 263 2.76 43.44 -20.56
C GLU A 263 2.65 43.10 -19.07
N THR A 264 3.32 43.87 -18.22
CA THR A 264 3.38 43.70 -16.77
C THR A 264 2.00 43.53 -16.14
N GLY A 265 0.97 44.18 -16.69
CA GLY A 265 -0.41 44.10 -16.22
C GLY A 265 -1.00 42.69 -16.14
N THR A 266 -0.55 41.73 -16.96
CA THR A 266 -1.06 40.35 -16.89
C THR A 266 -0.48 39.57 -15.71
N PHE A 267 0.83 39.67 -15.48
CA PHE A 267 1.50 39.06 -14.33
C PHE A 267 1.09 39.75 -13.02
N ASP A 268 0.93 41.08 -13.03
CA ASP A 268 0.44 41.86 -11.90
C ASP A 268 -0.99 41.48 -11.51
N ARG A 269 -1.87 41.27 -12.51
CA ARG A 269 -3.22 40.72 -12.29
C ARG A 269 -3.15 39.31 -11.71
N PHE A 270 -2.30 38.43 -12.23
CA PHE A 270 -2.13 37.07 -11.68
C PHE A 270 -1.68 37.07 -10.20
N ILE A 271 -0.81 38.00 -9.78
CA ILE A 271 -0.41 38.15 -8.38
C ILE A 271 -1.57 38.70 -7.52
N SER A 272 -2.23 39.75 -7.99
CA SER A 272 -3.17 40.57 -7.18
C SER A 272 -4.62 40.09 -7.17
N VAL A 273 -5.05 39.30 -8.16
CA VAL A 273 -6.42 38.80 -8.26
C VAL A 273 -6.68 37.70 -7.23
N VAL A 274 -7.85 37.75 -6.59
CA VAL A 274 -8.34 36.63 -5.77
C VAL A 274 -8.77 35.48 -6.67
N SER A 275 -8.36 34.26 -6.32
CA SER A 275 -8.79 33.03 -7.00
C SER A 275 -8.55 31.81 -6.09
N ALA A 276 -8.86 30.61 -6.59
CA ALA A 276 -8.38 29.37 -5.98
C ALA A 276 -6.86 29.24 -6.20
N ARG A 277 -6.14 28.72 -5.20
CA ARG A 277 -4.67 28.60 -5.22
C ARG A 277 -4.21 27.29 -4.60
N THR A 278 -3.09 26.76 -5.09
CA THR A 278 -2.32 25.71 -4.42
C THR A 278 -0.86 26.13 -4.22
N ALA A 279 -0.23 25.62 -3.17
CA ALA A 279 1.19 25.82 -2.91
C ALA A 279 1.82 24.57 -2.29
N VAL A 280 3.12 24.41 -2.54
CA VAL A 280 3.99 23.45 -1.86
C VAL A 280 5.11 24.20 -1.16
N GLY A 281 5.46 23.76 0.04
CA GLY A 281 6.52 24.35 0.85
C GLY A 281 7.00 23.41 1.95
N HIS A 282 7.74 23.95 2.92
CA HIS A 282 8.15 23.20 4.11
C HIS A 282 8.19 24.06 5.37
N ASP A 283 8.06 23.44 6.54
CA ASP A 283 8.20 24.07 7.86
C ASP A 283 9.67 24.06 8.36
N ARG A 284 9.89 24.36 9.64
CA ARG A 284 11.24 24.37 10.24
C ARG A 284 11.80 22.98 10.48
N GLU A 285 10.92 22.03 10.73
CA GLU A 285 11.23 20.64 11.01
C GLU A 285 11.61 19.88 9.74
N GLY A 286 11.33 20.46 8.55
CA GLY A 286 11.62 19.89 7.24
C GLY A 286 10.48 19.03 6.69
N ARG A 287 9.28 19.14 7.27
CA ARG A 287 8.08 18.46 6.78
C ARG A 287 7.52 19.25 5.60
N VAL A 288 7.10 18.55 4.55
CA VAL A 288 6.50 19.22 3.40
C VAL A 288 5.06 19.58 3.70
N VAL A 289 4.68 20.80 3.33
CA VAL A 289 3.32 21.31 3.50
C VAL A 289 2.71 21.52 2.11
N LEU A 290 1.56 20.88 1.87
CA LEU A 290 0.71 21.13 0.71
C LEU A 290 -0.51 21.92 1.18
N VAL A 291 -0.76 23.08 0.58
CA VAL A 291 -1.92 23.92 0.92
C VAL A 291 -2.75 24.17 -0.32
N GLN A 292 -4.06 23.92 -0.20
CA GLN A 292 -5.05 24.16 -1.24
C GLN A 292 -6.13 25.08 -0.66
N ILE A 293 -6.48 26.14 -1.39
CA ILE A 293 -7.55 27.09 -1.01
C ILE A 293 -8.55 27.18 -2.16
N ASP A 294 -9.82 26.95 -1.85
CA ASP A 294 -10.94 27.09 -2.78
C ASP A 294 -11.20 28.56 -3.11
N GLY A 295 -11.67 28.81 -4.32
CA GLY A 295 -11.92 30.16 -4.81
C GLY A 295 -12.60 30.17 -6.16
N GLN A 296 -12.50 31.31 -6.85
CA GLN A 296 -12.86 31.51 -8.25
C GLN A 296 -12.31 32.88 -8.66
N THR A 297 -11.71 33.00 -9.84
CA THR A 297 -11.01 34.23 -10.24
C THR A 297 -11.94 35.45 -10.22
N ASP A 298 -11.45 36.57 -9.69
CA ASP A 298 -12.17 37.83 -9.43
C ASP A 298 -13.33 37.75 -8.41
N ALA A 299 -13.60 36.59 -7.80
CA ALA A 299 -14.79 36.39 -6.96
C ALA A 299 -14.52 35.82 -5.55
N ARG A 300 -13.71 34.76 -5.42
CA ARG A 300 -13.51 34.01 -4.16
C ARG A 300 -12.07 33.50 -4.02
N GLY A 301 -11.68 33.19 -2.79
CA GLY A 301 -10.33 32.68 -2.47
C GLY A 301 -9.35 33.81 -2.18
N VAL A 302 -8.08 33.64 -2.58
CA VAL A 302 -6.96 34.51 -2.20
C VAL A 302 -6.12 34.98 -3.38
N ASN A 303 -5.54 36.17 -3.22
CA ASN A 303 -4.41 36.61 -4.02
C ASN A 303 -3.09 36.10 -3.41
N LEU A 304 -1.97 36.28 -4.11
CA LEU A 304 -0.70 35.70 -3.65
C LEU A 304 -0.15 36.37 -2.39
N TRP A 305 -0.43 37.66 -2.16
CA TRP A 305 0.00 38.38 -0.95
C TRP A 305 -0.67 37.83 0.31
N GLU A 306 -2.00 37.68 0.25
CA GLU A 306 -2.79 37.08 1.31
C GLU A 306 -2.39 35.61 1.55
N PHE A 307 -2.11 34.87 0.48
CA PHE A 307 -1.70 33.47 0.58
C PHE A 307 -0.31 33.32 1.21
N ALA A 308 0.67 34.13 0.81
CA ALA A 308 1.99 34.14 1.43
C ALA A 308 1.92 34.56 2.90
N ALA A 309 1.14 35.59 3.24
CA ALA A 309 0.93 36.00 4.63
C ALA A 309 0.25 34.89 5.47
N PHE A 310 -0.71 34.16 4.89
CA PHE A 310 -1.33 33.01 5.54
C PHE A 310 -0.32 31.88 5.80
N LEU A 311 0.48 31.49 4.80
CA LEU A 311 1.53 30.47 4.95
C LEU A 311 2.59 30.89 5.98
N GLN A 312 2.99 32.17 5.98
CA GLN A 312 3.97 32.74 6.91
C GLN A 312 3.46 32.68 8.36
N ALA A 313 2.19 33.04 8.58
CA ALA A 313 1.57 33.01 9.91
C ALA A 313 1.47 31.58 10.49
N HIS A 314 1.46 30.56 9.62
CA HIS A 314 1.45 29.14 10.00
C HIS A 314 2.84 28.49 9.99
N GLY A 315 3.92 29.28 9.94
CA GLY A 315 5.29 28.80 10.18
C GLY A 315 6.01 28.19 8.98
N VAL A 316 5.49 28.33 7.76
CA VAL A 316 6.14 27.85 6.54
C VAL A 316 7.40 28.68 6.26
N MET A 317 8.51 28.02 5.98
CA MET A 317 9.83 28.63 5.79
C MET A 317 10.09 28.95 4.32
N ASN A 318 9.87 27.99 3.41
CA ASN A 318 9.89 28.23 1.97
C ASN A 318 8.62 27.70 1.31
N ALA A 319 8.09 28.40 0.31
CA ALA A 319 6.88 27.99 -0.42
C ALA A 319 6.81 28.52 -1.86
N VAL A 320 6.33 27.71 -2.78
CA VAL A 320 6.10 28.03 -4.21
C VAL A 320 4.61 27.96 -4.52
N ASN A 321 4.09 28.95 -5.25
CA ASN A 321 2.74 28.88 -5.79
C ASN A 321 2.71 27.96 -7.02
N LEU A 322 1.74 27.05 -7.03
CA LEU A 322 1.46 26.07 -8.08
C LEU A 322 0.30 26.55 -8.97
N ASP A 323 -0.21 25.69 -9.86
CA ASP A 323 -1.32 26.06 -10.75
C ASP A 323 -2.65 26.29 -10.00
N GLY A 324 -3.45 27.25 -10.44
CA GLY A 324 -4.60 27.78 -9.69
C GLY A 324 -5.89 27.91 -10.52
N GLY A 325 -6.84 28.72 -10.02
CA GLY A 325 -8.18 28.81 -10.60
C GLY A 325 -8.83 27.43 -10.70
N GLY A 326 -9.46 27.09 -11.82
CA GLY A 326 -10.11 25.80 -12.01
C GLY A 326 -9.18 24.58 -11.98
N SER A 327 -7.85 24.76 -12.04
CA SER A 327 -6.90 23.68 -11.83
C SER A 327 -6.80 23.25 -10.36
N ALA A 328 -7.10 24.16 -9.41
CA ALA A 328 -6.93 23.96 -7.97
C ALA A 328 -7.80 22.80 -7.46
N THR A 329 -7.17 21.67 -7.20
CA THR A 329 -7.84 20.40 -6.91
C THR A 329 -7.10 19.67 -5.79
N LEU A 330 -7.84 19.15 -4.81
CA LEU A 330 -7.35 18.20 -3.80
C LEU A 330 -8.17 16.91 -3.84
N VAL A 331 -7.48 15.79 -3.74
CA VAL A 331 -8.04 14.44 -3.70
C VAL A 331 -7.55 13.74 -2.42
N LEU A 332 -8.46 13.10 -1.70
CA LEU A 332 -8.17 12.28 -0.52
C LEU A 332 -8.62 10.84 -0.80
N ASN A 333 -7.70 9.88 -0.71
CA ASN A 333 -7.92 8.45 -1.01
C ASN A 333 -8.69 8.21 -2.33
N GLY A 334 -8.29 8.90 -3.40
CA GLY A 334 -8.94 8.83 -4.73
C GLY A 334 -10.23 9.64 -4.89
N THR A 335 -10.80 10.20 -3.82
CA THR A 335 -12.03 11.01 -3.87
C THR A 335 -11.75 12.52 -3.87
N LEU A 336 -12.47 13.28 -4.69
CA LEU A 336 -12.39 14.76 -4.72
C LEU A 336 -12.83 15.34 -3.37
N ALA A 337 -11.98 16.18 -2.77
CA ALA A 337 -12.17 16.69 -1.40
C ALA A 337 -12.38 18.21 -1.31
N ASN A 338 -12.15 18.96 -2.38
CA ASN A 338 -12.36 20.42 -2.44
C ASN A 338 -13.51 20.81 -3.38
N TYR A 339 -13.78 22.11 -3.52
CA TYR A 339 -14.75 22.65 -4.47
C TYR A 339 -14.07 23.34 -5.67
N PRO A 340 -13.85 22.62 -6.80
CA PRO A 340 -13.35 23.21 -8.04
C PRO A 340 -14.18 24.42 -8.51
N SER A 341 -13.53 25.32 -9.23
CA SER A 341 -14.15 26.55 -9.72
C SER A 341 -14.60 26.50 -11.18
N ASP A 342 -14.16 25.51 -11.98
CA ASP A 342 -14.72 25.31 -13.32
C ASP A 342 -16.14 24.75 -13.25
N HIS A 343 -16.98 25.13 -14.21
CA HIS A 343 -18.31 24.53 -14.40
C HIS A 343 -18.23 23.21 -15.19
N CYS A 344 -19.17 22.31 -14.95
CA CYS A 344 -19.27 21.05 -15.67
C CYS A 344 -19.72 21.25 -17.13
N ALA A 345 -19.21 20.42 -18.05
CA ALA A 345 -19.53 20.48 -19.46
C ALA A 345 -20.94 19.97 -19.83
N GLU A 346 -21.48 19.04 -19.03
CA GLU A 346 -22.83 18.49 -19.23
C GLU A 346 -23.93 19.41 -18.69
N ASP A 347 -23.73 19.96 -17.49
CA ASP A 347 -24.63 20.88 -16.82
C ASP A 347 -23.81 21.98 -16.10
N PRO A 348 -23.76 23.20 -16.67
CA PRO A 348 -23.01 24.32 -16.09
C PRO A 348 -23.53 24.83 -14.73
N MET A 349 -24.60 24.27 -14.17
CA MET A 349 -24.98 24.53 -12.78
C MET A 349 -23.99 23.91 -11.78
N TRP A 350 -23.37 22.78 -12.14
CA TRP A 350 -22.43 22.05 -11.28
C TRP A 350 -20.99 22.46 -11.53
N ARG A 351 -20.12 22.15 -10.56
CA ARG A 351 -18.66 22.36 -10.65
C ARG A 351 -17.94 21.05 -10.86
N CYS A 352 -16.93 21.05 -11.73
CA CYS A 352 -16.18 19.85 -12.11
C CYS A 352 -14.68 20.09 -11.97
N ALA A 353 -13.94 19.07 -11.52
CA ALA A 353 -12.48 19.12 -11.49
C ALA A 353 -11.90 19.21 -12.90
N ARG A 354 -10.86 20.04 -13.07
CA ARG A 354 -10.15 20.18 -14.33
C ARG A 354 -9.26 18.97 -14.61
N ARG A 355 -9.11 18.63 -15.89
CA ARG A 355 -8.03 17.75 -16.37
C ARG A 355 -6.72 18.55 -16.41
N VAL A 356 -5.80 18.26 -15.50
CA VAL A 356 -4.54 18.99 -15.28
C VAL A 356 -3.35 18.25 -15.91
N SER A 357 -2.15 18.74 -15.62
CA SER A 357 -0.87 18.16 -16.03
C SER A 357 -0.27 17.37 -14.86
N THR A 358 0.82 17.83 -14.24
CA THR A 358 1.46 17.09 -13.14
C THR A 358 0.66 17.17 -11.84
N VAL A 359 0.84 16.15 -11.01
CA VAL A 359 0.18 15.97 -9.72
C VAL A 359 1.22 15.75 -8.63
N LEU A 360 1.07 16.38 -7.48
CA LEU A 360 1.79 16.00 -6.26
C LEU A 360 0.99 14.91 -5.56
N CYS A 361 1.61 13.76 -5.36
CA CYS A 361 1.02 12.56 -4.77
C CYS A 361 1.73 12.22 -3.47
N VAL A 362 0.99 12.16 -2.36
CA VAL A 362 1.44 11.60 -1.10
C VAL A 362 0.96 10.15 -1.02
N HIS A 363 1.86 9.19 -0.91
CA HIS A 363 1.58 7.76 -0.88
C HIS A 363 2.38 7.05 0.21
N GLU A 364 2.04 5.79 0.50
CA GLU A 364 2.84 4.98 1.45
C GLU A 364 4.25 4.71 0.89
N PRO A 365 5.30 4.65 1.73
CA PRO A 365 6.67 4.46 1.25
C PRO A 365 6.83 3.20 0.39
N ALA A 366 7.42 3.36 -0.80
CA ALA A 366 7.77 2.22 -1.64
C ALA A 366 8.72 1.26 -0.91
N CYS A 367 8.53 -0.04 -1.09
CA CYS A 367 9.40 -1.03 -0.46
C CYS A 367 10.75 -1.16 -1.16
N ALA A 368 11.81 -1.23 -0.34
CA ALA A 368 13.16 -1.52 -0.77
C ALA A 368 13.58 -2.91 -0.24
N PRO A 369 13.85 -3.89 -1.11
CA PRO A 369 13.68 -3.90 -2.58
C PRO A 369 12.18 -3.97 -2.99
N PRO A 370 11.85 -3.57 -4.24
CA PRO A 370 10.47 -3.51 -4.71
C PRO A 370 9.79 -4.89 -4.72
N GLY A 371 8.51 -4.91 -4.41
CA GLY A 371 7.64 -6.08 -4.48
C GLY A 371 7.67 -7.02 -3.27
N CYS A 372 8.73 -7.05 -2.46
CA CYS A 372 8.88 -7.96 -1.31
C CYS A 372 8.68 -9.45 -1.65
N GLY A 373 8.98 -9.85 -2.89
CA GLY A 373 8.72 -11.18 -3.41
C GLY A 373 7.23 -11.55 -3.40
N GLU A 374 6.90 -12.79 -3.76
CA GLU A 374 5.53 -13.28 -3.58
C GLU A 374 5.23 -13.69 -2.12
N HIS A 375 6.20 -13.54 -1.20
CA HIS A 375 6.19 -14.07 0.16
C HIS A 375 6.41 -13.02 1.27
N GLY A 376 6.35 -11.73 0.94
CA GLY A 376 6.38 -10.63 1.91
C GLY A 376 5.14 -9.74 1.87
N GLU A 377 5.04 -8.85 2.84
CA GLU A 377 4.14 -7.70 2.86
C GLU A 377 4.96 -6.42 2.97
N CYS A 378 4.60 -5.40 2.18
CA CYS A 378 5.24 -4.09 2.30
C CYS A 378 4.66 -3.34 3.50
N VAL A 379 5.51 -2.96 4.47
CA VAL A 379 5.10 -2.23 5.68
C VAL A 379 6.05 -1.06 5.89
N ALA A 380 5.54 0.17 5.73
CA ALA A 380 6.33 1.41 5.84
C ALA A 380 7.62 1.41 4.99
N GLY A 381 7.57 0.79 3.81
CA GLY A 381 8.70 0.67 2.87
C GLY A 381 9.75 -0.39 3.24
N LEU A 382 9.47 -1.25 4.22
CA LEU A 382 10.28 -2.43 4.56
C LEU A 382 9.47 -3.71 4.29
N CYS A 383 10.16 -4.75 3.81
CA CYS A 383 9.53 -6.04 3.56
C CYS A 383 9.42 -6.87 4.84
N ARG A 384 8.18 -7.14 5.25
CA ARG A 384 7.85 -8.06 6.34
C ARG A 384 7.55 -9.44 5.76
N CYS A 385 8.47 -10.37 5.91
CA CYS A 385 8.35 -11.71 5.33
C CYS A 385 7.28 -12.56 6.04
N ARG A 386 6.60 -13.42 5.27
CA ARG A 386 5.77 -14.51 5.80
C ARG A 386 6.67 -15.56 6.46
N ARG A 387 6.08 -16.42 7.30
CA ARG A 387 6.81 -17.51 7.96
C ARG A 387 7.50 -18.41 6.93
N GLY A 388 8.71 -18.84 7.25
CA GLY A 388 9.57 -19.62 6.36
C GLY A 388 10.43 -18.77 5.42
N TRP A 389 10.15 -17.49 5.22
CA TRP A 389 10.88 -16.63 4.26
C TRP A 389 11.70 -15.54 4.93
N VAL A 390 12.86 -15.25 4.34
CA VAL A 390 13.86 -14.26 4.78
C VAL A 390 14.58 -13.65 3.58
N GLY A 391 15.58 -12.81 3.84
CA GLY A 391 16.21 -11.94 2.83
C GLY A 391 15.49 -10.60 2.77
N ALA A 392 16.15 -9.58 2.22
CA ALA A 392 15.56 -8.24 2.10
C ALA A 392 14.30 -8.25 1.22
N ALA A 393 14.25 -9.12 0.20
CA ALA A 393 13.11 -9.28 -0.70
C ALA A 393 12.14 -10.42 -0.29
N CYS A 394 12.33 -11.07 0.88
CA CYS A 394 11.57 -12.27 1.25
C CYS A 394 11.61 -13.38 0.18
N ASP A 395 12.74 -13.50 -0.50
CA ASP A 395 13.02 -14.38 -1.64
C ASP A 395 13.83 -15.62 -1.25
N ALA A 396 14.41 -15.64 -0.05
CA ALA A 396 15.18 -16.76 0.47
C ALA A 396 14.38 -17.57 1.49
N LEU A 397 14.27 -18.88 1.26
CA LEU A 397 13.60 -19.82 2.16
C LEU A 397 14.54 -20.18 3.35
N LEU A 398 14.05 -20.10 4.58
CA LEU A 398 14.81 -20.19 5.85
C LEU A 398 15.42 -21.59 6.12
N CYS A 399 15.20 -22.56 5.24
CA CYS A 399 15.75 -23.92 5.35
C CYS A 399 17.29 -23.99 5.29
N GLY A 400 17.95 -22.92 4.84
CA GLY A 400 19.40 -22.78 4.76
C GLY A 400 20.07 -23.77 3.79
N ALA A 401 21.40 -23.71 3.70
CA ALA A 401 22.19 -24.55 2.78
C ALA A 401 22.10 -26.06 3.08
N GLY A 402 21.64 -26.44 4.27
CA GLY A 402 21.52 -27.83 4.73
C GLY A 402 20.16 -28.48 4.50
N ASN A 403 19.19 -27.78 3.90
CA ASN A 403 17.81 -28.28 3.72
C ASN A 403 17.23 -28.84 5.03
N CYS A 404 16.95 -27.97 6.00
CA CYS A 404 16.47 -28.35 7.34
C CYS A 404 17.51 -29.18 8.12
N SER A 405 18.78 -28.77 8.04
CA SER A 405 19.95 -29.44 8.62
C SER A 405 20.10 -30.94 8.27
N GLY A 406 19.47 -31.41 7.18
CA GLY A 406 19.38 -32.83 6.83
C GLY A 406 18.52 -33.67 7.79
N ARG A 407 17.62 -33.02 8.54
CA ARG A 407 16.76 -33.58 9.60
C ARG A 407 15.30 -33.16 9.43
N GLY A 408 14.87 -33.02 8.19
CA GLY A 408 13.53 -32.60 7.82
C GLY A 408 13.42 -32.35 6.32
N ILE A 409 12.23 -31.90 5.92
CA ILE A 409 11.92 -31.53 4.53
C ILE A 409 11.55 -30.04 4.52
N CYS A 410 12.19 -29.30 3.61
CA CYS A 410 11.86 -27.91 3.37
C CYS A 410 10.59 -27.79 2.53
N THR A 411 9.66 -26.93 2.97
CA THR A 411 8.38 -26.64 2.32
C THR A 411 8.20 -25.11 2.20
N GLU A 412 7.16 -24.66 1.49
CA GLU A 412 6.86 -23.22 1.32
C GLU A 412 6.58 -22.49 2.64
N ASP A 413 6.19 -23.21 3.70
CA ASP A 413 5.98 -22.69 5.06
C ASP A 413 7.24 -22.76 5.96
N GLY A 414 8.36 -23.27 5.41
CA GLY A 414 9.61 -23.52 6.14
C GLY A 414 9.89 -25.01 6.39
N CYS A 415 10.65 -25.32 7.43
CA CYS A 415 11.11 -26.68 7.72
C CYS A 415 10.09 -27.55 8.46
N VAL A 416 9.74 -28.68 7.87
CA VAL A 416 9.03 -29.78 8.54
C VAL A 416 10.04 -30.77 9.07
N CYS A 417 10.29 -30.75 10.39
CA CYS A 417 11.32 -31.56 11.02
C CYS A 417 10.96 -33.04 11.16
N ASP A 418 11.97 -33.88 10.97
CA ASP A 418 11.91 -35.31 11.25
C ASP A 418 11.61 -35.58 12.74
N ALA A 419 11.11 -36.77 13.03
CA ALA A 419 10.80 -37.15 14.40
C ALA A 419 12.03 -37.13 15.30
N GLY A 420 11.90 -36.50 16.47
CA GLY A 420 13.00 -36.24 17.40
C GLY A 420 13.63 -34.85 17.30
N TRP A 421 13.23 -34.03 16.31
CA TRP A 421 13.82 -32.72 16.03
C TRP A 421 12.77 -31.60 15.95
N MET A 422 13.19 -30.39 16.34
CA MET A 422 12.40 -29.16 16.26
C MET A 422 13.29 -27.92 16.05
N GLY A 423 12.66 -26.74 16.03
CA GLY A 423 13.27 -25.46 15.69
C GLY A 423 13.19 -25.16 14.20
N GLU A 424 13.38 -23.90 13.83
CA GLU A 424 13.07 -23.40 12.48
C GLU A 424 13.94 -24.01 11.36
N ASN A 425 15.08 -24.62 11.71
CA ASN A 425 15.97 -25.35 10.80
C ASN A 425 16.32 -26.75 11.35
N CYS A 426 15.45 -27.34 12.18
CA CYS A 426 15.57 -28.69 12.73
C CYS A 426 16.90 -28.99 13.45
N THR A 427 17.48 -27.98 14.10
CA THR A 427 18.76 -28.03 14.81
C THR A 427 18.65 -28.46 16.27
N THR A 428 17.44 -28.50 16.83
CA THR A 428 17.20 -28.71 18.27
C THR A 428 16.57 -30.08 18.52
N ASP A 429 17.18 -30.90 19.36
CA ASP A 429 16.61 -32.17 19.83
C ASP A 429 15.29 -31.94 20.60
N CYS A 430 14.38 -32.92 20.60
CA CYS A 430 13.14 -32.81 21.37
C CYS A 430 13.39 -32.62 22.89
N PRO A 431 12.68 -31.68 23.54
CA PRO A 431 12.74 -31.52 24.98
C PRO A 431 12.19 -32.76 25.69
N LYS A 432 12.76 -33.08 26.87
CA LYS A 432 12.37 -34.25 27.65
C LYS A 432 10.86 -34.28 27.90
N GLY A 433 10.23 -35.40 27.55
CA GLY A 433 8.78 -35.60 27.67
C GLY A 433 7.97 -35.25 26.40
N TRP A 434 8.63 -34.94 25.28
CA TRP A 434 8.02 -34.74 23.98
C TRP A 434 8.67 -35.62 22.90
N PHE A 435 7.91 -35.94 21.85
CA PHE A 435 8.34 -36.80 20.75
C PHE A 435 7.64 -36.49 19.42
N GLY A 436 8.11 -37.13 18.35
CA GLY A 436 7.54 -37.02 17.00
C GLY A 436 8.10 -35.84 16.20
N GLY A 437 7.60 -35.65 14.98
CA GLY A 437 8.04 -34.55 14.09
C GLY A 437 7.68 -33.20 14.69
N GLY A 438 8.65 -32.28 14.73
CA GLY A 438 8.51 -30.98 15.40
C GLY A 438 8.25 -31.09 16.91
N CYS A 439 8.44 -32.27 17.51
CA CYS A 439 8.16 -32.57 18.92
C CYS A 439 6.72 -32.27 19.36
N ALA A 440 5.75 -32.37 18.44
CA ALA A 440 4.36 -31.96 18.67
C ALA A 440 3.56 -32.86 19.64
N GLN A 441 4.08 -34.03 20.02
CA GLN A 441 3.38 -35.00 20.87
C GLN A 441 4.02 -35.10 22.25
N ARG A 442 3.20 -35.10 23.31
CA ARG A 442 3.66 -35.28 24.69
C ARG A 442 3.69 -36.76 25.06
N CYS A 443 4.77 -37.20 25.69
CA CYS A 443 4.95 -38.57 26.13
C CYS A 443 4.00 -38.93 27.29
N ALA A 444 3.38 -40.11 27.22
CA ALA A 444 2.44 -40.63 28.20
C ALA A 444 3.10 -41.46 29.33
N CYS A 445 4.41 -41.34 29.52
CA CYS A 445 5.18 -42.20 30.44
C CYS A 445 4.94 -41.81 31.91
N ALA A 446 4.56 -42.80 32.72
CA ALA A 446 4.35 -42.65 34.16
C ALA A 446 5.65 -42.79 34.98
N HIS A 447 5.57 -42.51 36.28
CA HIS A 447 6.61 -42.79 37.28
C HIS A 447 8.02 -42.26 36.95
N GLY A 448 8.10 -41.10 36.28
CA GLY A 448 9.38 -40.46 35.93
C GLY A 448 10.16 -41.16 34.82
N ALA A 449 9.54 -42.09 34.09
CA ALA A 449 10.14 -42.76 32.95
C ALA A 449 10.42 -41.79 31.79
N THR A 450 11.56 -41.96 31.12
CA THR A 450 11.94 -41.19 29.93
C THR A 450 11.32 -41.81 28.68
N CYS A 451 10.91 -40.99 27.70
CA CYS A 451 10.53 -41.46 26.38
C CYS A 451 11.66 -41.30 25.36
N ASP A 452 11.63 -42.17 24.35
CA ASP A 452 12.36 -42.00 23.09
C ASP A 452 11.76 -40.82 22.28
N PRO A 453 12.57 -39.85 21.83
CA PRO A 453 12.07 -38.63 21.19
C PRO A 453 11.56 -38.83 19.75
N VAL A 454 11.89 -39.96 19.12
CA VAL A 454 11.45 -40.28 17.75
C VAL A 454 10.08 -40.98 17.79
N SER A 455 9.94 -41.97 18.67
CA SER A 455 8.81 -42.93 18.71
C SER A 455 7.87 -42.76 19.90
N GLY A 456 8.24 -41.99 20.92
CA GLY A 456 7.46 -41.82 22.15
C GLY A 456 7.51 -43.02 23.11
N ARG A 457 8.23 -44.08 22.76
CA ARG A 457 8.32 -45.31 23.56
C ARG A 457 8.94 -45.04 24.93
N CYS A 458 8.28 -45.49 25.99
CA CYS A 458 8.75 -45.30 27.36
C CYS A 458 9.87 -46.30 27.73
N GLY A 459 10.97 -45.78 28.26
CA GLY A 459 12.00 -46.53 29.00
C GLY A 459 11.69 -46.49 30.48
N CYS A 460 11.16 -47.58 31.02
CA CYS A 460 10.64 -47.62 32.39
C CYS A 460 11.73 -47.52 33.46
N ALA A 461 11.43 -46.76 34.51
CA ALA A 461 12.19 -46.79 35.75
C ALA A 461 12.21 -48.20 36.35
N ARG A 462 13.19 -48.46 37.23
CA ARG A 462 13.26 -49.74 37.96
C ARG A 462 11.99 -49.95 38.80
N GLY A 463 11.43 -51.14 38.74
CA GLY A 463 10.18 -51.49 39.42
C GLY A 463 8.92 -51.34 38.58
N PHE A 464 9.01 -50.85 37.33
CA PHE A 464 7.87 -50.61 36.46
C PHE A 464 8.03 -51.24 35.07
N HIS A 465 6.91 -51.58 34.45
CA HIS A 465 6.77 -52.11 33.08
C HIS A 465 5.43 -51.66 32.45
N GLY A 466 5.15 -52.19 31.25
CA GLY A 466 4.01 -51.78 30.42
C GLY A 466 4.42 -50.79 29.33
N ALA A 467 3.51 -50.48 28.41
CA ALA A 467 3.77 -49.55 27.31
C ALA A 467 3.99 -48.10 27.79
N HIS A 468 3.41 -47.74 28.93
CA HIS A 468 3.46 -46.41 29.54
C HIS A 468 4.16 -46.39 30.91
N CYS A 469 4.76 -47.51 31.34
CA CYS A 469 5.42 -47.65 32.65
C CYS A 469 4.50 -47.39 33.85
N ASP A 470 3.21 -47.65 33.64
CA ASP A 470 2.09 -47.46 34.55
C ASP A 470 1.87 -48.65 35.50
N ALA A 471 2.43 -49.83 35.18
CA ALA A 471 2.30 -51.04 35.99
C ALA A 471 3.59 -51.38 36.75
N GLU A 472 3.49 -51.59 38.06
CA GLU A 472 4.58 -52.14 38.90
C GLU A 472 4.98 -53.56 38.46
N CYS A 473 6.20 -54.00 38.78
CA CYS A 473 6.65 -55.35 38.43
C CYS A 473 5.77 -56.44 39.07
N PRO A 474 5.38 -57.47 38.31
CA PRO A 474 4.64 -58.59 38.87
C PRO A 474 5.54 -59.37 39.86
N PRO A 475 4.96 -60.02 40.87
CA PRO A 475 5.73 -60.74 41.88
C PRO A 475 6.64 -61.81 41.26
N GLY A 476 7.95 -61.68 41.51
CA GLY A 476 8.98 -62.56 40.94
C GLY A 476 9.88 -61.91 39.88
N LEU A 477 9.54 -60.70 39.42
CA LEU A 477 10.36 -59.89 38.52
C LEU A 477 10.74 -58.55 39.15
N HIS A 478 11.90 -58.00 38.76
CA HIS A 478 12.40 -56.70 39.24
C HIS A 478 13.22 -55.96 38.18
N GLY A 479 13.61 -54.72 38.47
CA GLY A 479 14.43 -53.88 37.59
C GLY A 479 13.62 -53.09 36.56
N SER A 480 14.31 -52.46 35.59
CA SER A 480 13.69 -51.60 34.58
C SER A 480 12.99 -52.43 33.51
N GLY A 481 11.67 -52.24 33.34
CA GLY A 481 10.87 -53.09 32.45
C GLY A 481 10.66 -54.51 32.98
N CYS A 482 11.02 -54.78 34.24
CA CYS A 482 10.81 -56.06 34.94
C CYS A 482 11.43 -57.28 34.21
N THR A 483 12.61 -57.09 33.61
CA THR A 483 13.31 -58.13 32.83
C THR A 483 14.24 -59.02 33.65
N LEU A 484 14.40 -58.77 34.96
CA LEU A 484 15.26 -59.54 35.86
C LEU A 484 14.42 -60.40 36.82
N GLU A 485 14.80 -61.65 37.01
CA GLU A 485 14.11 -62.59 37.91
C GLU A 485 14.59 -62.48 39.38
N CYS A 486 13.67 -62.52 40.33
CA CYS A 486 13.95 -62.52 41.77
C CYS A 486 14.67 -63.82 42.21
N ASN A 487 15.96 -63.75 42.52
CA ASN A 487 16.72 -64.90 43.02
C ASN A 487 16.62 -65.06 44.56
N CYS A 488 15.45 -65.47 45.05
CA CYS A 488 15.13 -65.58 46.48
C CYS A 488 14.88 -67.04 46.91
N SER A 489 15.63 -67.54 47.89
CA SER A 489 15.63 -68.98 48.23
C SER A 489 14.42 -69.49 49.03
N ARG A 490 13.54 -68.60 49.52
CA ARG A 490 12.37 -68.95 50.37
C ARG A 490 11.09 -68.17 50.07
N SER A 491 11.15 -67.13 49.23
CA SER A 491 10.01 -66.37 48.74
C SER A 491 10.11 -66.30 47.21
N CYS A 492 8.97 -66.32 46.50
CA CYS A 492 8.96 -66.06 45.05
C CYS A 492 8.86 -64.55 44.74
N THR A 493 9.13 -63.69 45.72
CA THR A 493 8.88 -62.25 45.69
C THR A 493 10.08 -61.51 46.25
N CYS A 494 10.48 -60.45 45.55
CA CYS A 494 11.53 -59.52 45.94
C CYS A 494 11.07 -58.07 45.71
N ASP A 495 11.80 -57.11 46.25
CA ASP A 495 11.57 -55.68 46.00
C ASP A 495 11.69 -55.35 44.50
N ALA A 496 10.65 -54.76 43.92
CA ALA A 496 10.55 -54.53 42.47
C ALA A 496 11.66 -53.62 41.91
N VAL A 497 12.18 -52.69 42.73
CA VAL A 497 13.19 -51.71 42.31
C VAL A 497 14.60 -52.29 42.40
N THR A 498 14.93 -52.92 43.53
CA THR A 498 16.29 -53.33 43.91
C THR A 498 16.57 -54.83 43.71
N GLY A 499 15.55 -55.68 43.71
CA GLY A 499 15.69 -57.13 43.69
C GLY A 499 15.93 -57.79 45.06
N ASN A 500 15.94 -57.01 46.15
CA ASN A 500 16.23 -57.55 47.49
C ASN A 500 15.07 -58.39 48.05
N CYS A 501 15.41 -59.54 48.64
CA CYS A 501 14.45 -60.44 49.29
C CYS A 501 14.19 -59.98 50.74
N THR A 502 12.97 -59.57 51.07
CA THR A 502 12.60 -59.27 52.47
C THR A 502 12.25 -60.55 53.22
N GLY A 503 12.99 -60.84 54.30
CA GLY A 503 12.90 -62.10 55.07
C GLY A 503 11.66 -62.24 55.99
N GLY A 504 10.53 -61.61 55.66
CA GLY A 504 9.30 -61.64 56.45
C GLY A 504 8.29 -62.67 55.94
N ALA A 505 7.85 -63.59 56.79
CA ALA A 505 6.93 -64.66 56.40
C ALA A 505 5.50 -64.16 56.12
N LEU A 506 4.97 -64.47 54.93
CA LEU A 506 3.53 -64.37 54.64
C LEU A 506 2.86 -65.75 54.68
N PRO A 507 1.53 -65.84 54.94
CA PRO A 507 0.83 -67.11 55.08
C PRO A 507 0.81 -67.95 53.79
N SER A 508 1.02 -69.26 53.94
CA SER A 508 1.16 -70.23 52.86
C SER A 508 -0.10 -70.52 52.01
N SER A 509 -1.19 -69.77 52.22
CA SER A 509 -2.44 -69.87 51.47
C SER A 509 -2.47 -69.06 50.17
N VAL A 510 -1.79 -67.90 50.12
CA VAL A 510 -1.83 -67.00 48.95
C VAL A 510 -0.89 -67.46 47.82
N SER A 511 0.25 -68.06 48.17
CA SER A 511 1.26 -68.55 47.22
C SER A 511 0.71 -69.56 46.20
N LYS A 512 -0.26 -70.41 46.60
CA LYS A 512 -0.90 -71.38 45.70
C LYS A 512 -1.90 -70.77 44.70
N VAL A 513 -2.41 -69.57 44.98
CA VAL A 513 -3.35 -68.86 44.09
C VAL A 513 -2.58 -68.15 42.98
N CYS A 514 -1.47 -67.47 43.33
CA CYS A 514 -0.61 -66.78 42.36
C CYS A 514 0.03 -67.73 41.34
N SER A 515 0.49 -68.93 41.78
CA SER A 515 1.05 -69.93 40.87
C SER A 515 0.02 -70.51 39.88
N CYS A 516 -1.27 -70.50 40.23
CA CYS A 516 -2.33 -71.04 39.37
C CYS A 516 -2.84 -70.02 38.33
N LEU A 517 -2.87 -68.73 38.68
CA LEU A 517 -3.30 -67.66 37.77
C LEU A 517 -2.23 -67.31 36.73
N ALA A 518 -0.94 -67.32 37.10
CA ALA A 518 0.16 -67.03 36.18
C ALA A 518 0.24 -68.01 34.99
N GLN A 519 -0.20 -69.27 35.16
CA GLN A 519 -0.20 -70.27 34.09
C GLN A 519 -1.38 -70.14 33.11
N GLN A 520 -2.43 -69.38 33.43
CA GLN A 520 -3.59 -69.20 32.56
C GLN A 520 -3.46 -68.00 31.60
N ALA A 521 -2.69 -66.97 31.96
CA ALA A 521 -2.50 -65.78 31.12
C ALA A 521 -1.60 -66.01 29.89
N VAL A 522 -0.74 -67.05 29.88
CA VAL A 522 0.30 -67.26 28.84
C VAL A 522 -0.18 -68.20 27.71
N ARG A 523 -1.44 -68.68 27.72
CA ARG A 523 -1.96 -69.65 26.73
C ARG A 523 -2.91 -69.09 25.66
N GLN A 524 -3.04 -67.77 25.53
CA GLN A 524 -3.77 -67.16 24.42
C GLN A 524 -2.89 -66.17 23.64
N GLY A 525 -2.00 -66.74 22.83
CA GLY A 525 -1.07 -65.97 21.99
C GLY A 525 -0.34 -66.82 20.96
N ALA A 526 -1.05 -67.42 19.99
CA ALA A 526 -0.65 -67.56 18.57
C ALA A 526 -1.51 -68.58 17.79
N ALA A 527 -2.18 -68.06 16.75
CA ALA A 527 -2.41 -68.65 15.42
C ALA A 527 -2.73 -70.14 15.23
N ALA A 528 -3.95 -70.41 14.73
CA ALA A 528 -4.13 -71.24 13.52
C ALA A 528 -5.38 -70.81 12.75
N SER A 529 -5.27 -70.81 11.42
CA SER A 529 -6.29 -70.38 10.46
C SER A 529 -7.53 -71.29 10.38
N LEU A 530 -8.71 -70.69 10.20
CA LEU A 530 -9.82 -71.31 9.46
C LEU A 530 -10.27 -70.36 8.35
N SER A 531 -10.54 -70.91 7.18
CA SER A 531 -10.81 -70.16 5.96
C SER A 531 -12.26 -70.29 5.49
N ARG A 532 -12.67 -69.36 4.62
CA ARG A 532 -13.91 -69.33 3.81
C ARG A 532 -15.19 -68.84 4.51
N LEU A 533 -15.49 -67.57 4.26
CA LEU A 533 -16.68 -67.23 3.48
C LEU A 533 -16.28 -66.19 2.44
N ALA A 534 -16.50 -66.51 1.17
CA ALA A 534 -16.23 -65.61 0.05
C ALA A 534 -17.55 -65.01 -0.42
N THR A 535 -17.65 -63.68 -0.33
CA THR A 535 -18.70 -62.87 -0.98
C THR A 535 -18.02 -61.61 -1.51
N ASP A 536 -18.08 -61.40 -2.83
CA ASP A 536 -17.24 -60.42 -3.53
C ASP A 536 -17.51 -58.95 -3.14
N PRO A 537 -16.48 -58.18 -2.74
CA PRO A 537 -16.62 -56.74 -2.48
C PRO A 537 -16.69 -55.90 -3.78
N TRP A 538 -16.38 -56.48 -4.94
CA TRP A 538 -16.31 -55.75 -6.22
C TRP A 538 -17.65 -55.19 -6.70
N PHE A 539 -18.78 -55.80 -6.36
CA PHE A 539 -20.11 -55.28 -6.74
C PHE A 539 -20.51 -54.02 -5.97
N LEU A 540 -20.15 -53.91 -4.68
CA LEU A 540 -20.45 -52.72 -3.88
C LEU A 540 -19.58 -51.53 -4.28
N VAL A 541 -18.28 -51.76 -4.56
CA VAL A 541 -17.37 -50.70 -4.99
C VAL A 541 -17.70 -50.19 -6.40
N SER A 542 -18.02 -51.09 -7.33
CA SER A 542 -18.40 -50.68 -8.70
C SER A 542 -19.75 -49.96 -8.76
N SER A 543 -20.75 -50.39 -7.99
CA SER A 543 -22.04 -49.70 -7.91
C SER A 543 -21.93 -48.30 -7.25
N ALA A 544 -21.11 -48.15 -6.20
CA ALA A 544 -20.85 -46.84 -5.60
C ALA A 544 -20.16 -45.86 -6.55
N LEU A 545 -19.15 -46.34 -7.30
CA LEU A 545 -18.45 -45.52 -8.30
C LEU A 545 -19.36 -45.14 -9.48
N ALA A 546 -20.26 -46.03 -9.92
CA ALA A 546 -21.23 -45.73 -10.97
C ALA A 546 -22.24 -44.64 -10.55
N VAL A 547 -22.70 -44.66 -9.29
CA VAL A 547 -23.59 -43.61 -8.74
C VAL A 547 -22.87 -42.27 -8.64
N LEU A 548 -21.62 -42.25 -8.17
CA LEU A 548 -20.81 -41.02 -8.12
C LEU A 548 -20.57 -40.42 -9.53
N ALA A 549 -20.26 -41.25 -10.52
CA ALA A 549 -20.11 -40.80 -11.91
C ALA A 549 -21.42 -40.24 -12.50
N ALA A 550 -22.57 -40.87 -12.21
CA ALA A 550 -23.88 -40.39 -12.65
C ALA A 550 -24.25 -39.03 -12.03
N LEU A 551 -23.96 -38.82 -10.74
CA LEU A 551 -24.17 -37.55 -10.05
C LEU A 551 -23.25 -36.44 -10.61
N LEU A 552 -21.99 -36.75 -10.93
CA LEU A 552 -21.06 -35.80 -11.55
C LEU A 552 -21.56 -35.34 -12.93
N MET A 553 -22.02 -36.28 -13.76
CA MET A 553 -22.58 -36.00 -15.08
C MET A 553 -23.89 -35.19 -14.99
N LEU A 554 -24.74 -35.47 -14.00
CA LEU A 554 -25.95 -34.68 -13.75
C LEU A 554 -25.61 -33.23 -13.35
N GLY A 555 -24.59 -33.05 -12.50
CA GLY A 555 -24.09 -31.72 -12.13
C GLY A 555 -23.63 -30.91 -13.35
N ILE A 556 -22.83 -31.52 -14.23
CA ILE A 556 -22.39 -30.90 -15.48
C ILE A 556 -23.58 -30.53 -16.38
N VAL A 557 -24.54 -31.44 -16.59
CA VAL A 557 -25.73 -31.18 -17.41
C VAL A 557 -26.59 -30.05 -16.86
N LEU A 558 -26.77 -29.97 -15.54
CA LEU A 558 -27.49 -28.86 -14.89
C LEU A 558 -26.75 -27.51 -15.05
N GLN A 559 -25.42 -27.53 -15.12
CA GLN A 559 -24.59 -26.34 -15.32
C GLN A 559 -24.62 -25.82 -16.77
N TRP A 560 -24.93 -26.69 -17.75
CA TRP A 560 -25.16 -26.33 -19.16
C TRP A 560 -26.63 -26.00 -19.50
N LEU A 561 -27.59 -26.46 -18.69
CA LEU A 561 -29.03 -26.19 -18.88
C LEU A 561 -29.57 -25.03 -18.00
N GLY A 562 -28.75 -24.48 -17.10
CA GLY A 562 -29.11 -23.28 -16.33
C GLY A 562 -29.34 -22.08 -17.26
N PRO A 563 -30.43 -21.29 -17.09
CA PRO A 563 -30.68 -20.13 -17.93
C PRO A 563 -29.54 -19.13 -17.79
N ALA A 564 -29.03 -18.66 -18.93
CA ALA A 564 -27.92 -17.71 -18.99
C ALA A 564 -28.25 -16.44 -18.18
N ARG A 565 -27.71 -16.35 -16.96
CA ARG A 565 -27.77 -15.11 -16.17
C ARG A 565 -26.96 -14.06 -16.92
N CYS A 566 -27.67 -13.11 -17.51
CA CYS A 566 -27.06 -11.90 -18.07
C CYS A 566 -26.09 -11.32 -17.05
N ARG A 567 -24.83 -11.09 -17.44
CA ARG A 567 -23.98 -10.16 -16.70
C ARG A 567 -24.75 -8.84 -16.65
N ARG A 568 -25.09 -8.38 -15.45
CA ARG A 568 -25.46 -6.98 -15.28
C ARG A 568 -24.25 -6.16 -15.68
N ALA A 569 -24.40 -5.34 -16.71
CA ALA A 569 -23.55 -4.17 -16.84
C ALA A 569 -23.71 -3.33 -15.57
N HIS A 570 -22.62 -2.77 -15.05
CA HIS A 570 -22.72 -1.74 -14.03
C HIS A 570 -23.49 -0.57 -14.63
N GLY A 571 -24.67 -0.29 -14.07
CA GLY A 571 -25.32 1.00 -14.23
C GLY A 571 -24.63 2.03 -13.33
N PRO A 572 -24.84 3.34 -13.58
CA PRO A 572 -24.17 4.39 -12.82
C PRO A 572 -24.54 4.30 -11.34
N GLU A 573 -23.53 4.38 -10.48
CA GLU A 573 -23.77 4.47 -9.04
C GLU A 573 -24.46 5.80 -8.71
N ARG A 574 -25.47 5.74 -7.86
CA ARG A 574 -26.12 6.93 -7.34
C ARG A 574 -25.24 7.48 -6.23
N TYR A 575 -24.81 8.74 -6.37
CA TYR A 575 -24.18 9.49 -5.29
C TYR A 575 -25.14 9.59 -4.11
N GLU A 576 -24.76 8.98 -2.99
CA GLU A 576 -25.49 9.10 -1.72
C GLU A 576 -24.82 10.21 -0.89
N TYR A 577 -25.51 11.34 -0.77
CA TYR A 577 -25.01 12.52 -0.09
C TYR A 577 -25.03 12.32 1.44
N HIS A 578 -23.87 12.07 2.05
CA HIS A 578 -23.70 12.27 3.48
C HIS A 578 -23.40 13.74 3.77
N ALA A 579 -24.43 14.50 4.14
CA ALA A 579 -24.27 15.80 4.77
C ALA A 579 -23.69 15.59 6.18
N LEU A 580 -22.39 15.80 6.35
CA LEU A 580 -21.74 15.75 7.67
C LEU A 580 -21.85 17.10 8.36
N VAL A 581 -22.50 17.07 9.53
CA VAL A 581 -22.70 18.24 10.41
C VAL A 581 -21.36 18.69 10.98
N PRO A 582 -21.06 20.00 11.04
CA PRO A 582 -19.83 20.49 11.66
C PRO A 582 -19.77 20.16 13.16
N THR A 583 -18.77 19.41 13.59
CA THR A 583 -18.51 19.16 15.02
C THR A 583 -17.73 20.32 15.64
N ALA A 584 -18.46 21.31 16.15
CA ALA A 584 -17.88 22.33 17.01
C ALA A 584 -17.56 21.74 18.40
N ASN A 585 -16.31 21.90 18.85
CA ASN A 585 -15.79 21.65 20.20
C ASN A 585 -16.00 20.27 20.83
N GLY A 586 -14.89 19.58 21.09
CA GLY A 586 -14.90 18.28 21.75
C GLY A 586 -15.39 18.31 23.20
N ARG A 587 -16.53 17.66 23.45
CA ARG A 587 -16.90 17.02 24.72
C ARG A 587 -17.70 15.75 24.40
N GLN A 588 -17.32 14.62 24.99
CA GLN A 588 -18.16 13.41 24.94
C GLN A 588 -19.46 13.67 25.69
N ALA A 589 -20.59 13.51 25.00
CA ALA A 589 -21.91 13.46 25.61
C ALA A 589 -22.59 12.14 25.20
N ARG A 590 -23.18 11.51 26.22
CA ARG A 590 -23.89 10.23 26.18
C ARG A 590 -25.32 10.46 25.68
N GLU A 591 -25.91 9.47 25.01
CA GLU A 591 -27.30 9.52 24.56
C GLU A 591 -28.27 9.72 25.74
N GLU A 592 -29.02 10.82 25.71
CA GLU A 592 -30.30 10.96 26.44
C GLU A 592 -31.31 11.64 25.50
N GLU A 593 -32.49 11.04 25.37
CA GLU A 593 -33.62 11.60 24.63
C GLU A 593 -34.22 12.79 25.40
N VAL A 594 -34.45 13.94 24.76
CA VAL A 594 -35.30 14.99 25.33
C VAL A 594 -36.25 15.58 24.28
N SER A 595 -37.50 15.70 24.70
CA SER A 595 -38.63 16.26 23.95
C SER A 595 -38.61 17.79 23.86
N THR A 596 -39.31 18.31 22.86
CA THR A 596 -39.63 19.73 22.61
C THR A 596 -40.04 20.56 23.85
N GLY A 597 -39.54 21.79 23.93
CA GLY A 597 -40.05 22.88 24.75
C GLY A 597 -39.36 24.20 24.39
N ASP A 598 -40.15 25.23 24.09
CA ASP A 598 -39.70 26.60 23.79
C ASP A 598 -39.40 27.40 25.08
N ASP A 599 -38.53 28.43 24.99
CA ASP A 599 -38.72 29.81 25.53
C ASP A 599 -37.37 30.60 25.55
N ASP A 600 -37.47 31.94 25.54
CA ASP A 600 -36.39 32.92 25.32
C ASP A 600 -35.46 33.19 26.54
N ASP A 601 -34.23 33.67 26.30
CA ASP A 601 -33.70 34.99 26.78
C ASP A 601 -32.18 35.19 26.48
N ASP A 602 -31.76 36.46 26.40
CA ASP A 602 -30.38 36.93 26.12
C ASP A 602 -29.41 36.81 27.33
N ASP A 603 -28.10 36.67 27.07
CA ASP A 603 -27.06 37.53 27.67
C ASP A 603 -25.63 37.30 27.10
N GLU A 604 -24.81 38.35 27.09
CA GLU A 604 -23.38 38.34 26.70
C GLU A 604 -22.47 37.75 27.80
N VAL A 605 -21.21 37.38 27.48
CA VAL A 605 -19.97 37.78 28.22
C VAL A 605 -18.69 37.21 27.57
N GLU A 606 -17.57 37.93 27.80
CA GLU A 606 -16.27 37.84 27.13
C GLU A 606 -15.42 36.56 27.29
N ALA A 607 -14.38 36.50 26.44
CA ALA A 607 -13.31 35.50 26.43
C ALA A 607 -12.33 35.60 27.61
N SER A 608 -11.60 34.50 27.87
CA SER A 608 -10.33 34.53 28.61
C SER A 608 -9.39 33.41 28.15
N VAL A 609 -8.13 33.77 27.85
CA VAL A 609 -7.05 32.84 27.47
C VAL A 609 -6.29 32.41 28.73
N VAL A 610 -6.05 31.11 28.92
CA VAL A 610 -5.11 30.61 29.93
C VAL A 610 -4.24 29.49 29.36
N SER A 611 -2.94 29.75 29.21
CA SER A 611 -1.90 28.75 28.98
C SER A 611 -1.62 27.96 30.26
N LEU A 612 -1.32 26.66 30.14
CA LEU A 612 -0.78 25.86 31.25
C LEU A 612 0.46 25.07 30.83
N THR A 613 1.60 25.50 31.36
CA THR A 613 2.81 24.67 31.54
C THR A 613 2.64 23.78 32.80
N GLY A 614 3.36 22.65 32.87
CA GLY A 614 3.28 21.66 33.97
C GLY A 614 3.85 22.15 35.33
N PRO A 615 4.22 21.27 36.30
CA PRO A 615 4.91 19.99 36.09
C PRO A 615 4.46 18.84 37.07
N PRO A 616 5.28 18.05 37.82
CA PRO A 616 5.25 16.57 37.64
C PRO A 616 5.13 15.67 38.90
N GLY A 617 4.74 14.41 38.67
CA GLY A 617 5.24 13.22 39.40
C GLY A 617 4.62 12.85 40.76
N VAL A 618 5.03 11.68 41.26
CA VAL A 618 4.62 10.97 42.51
C VAL A 618 3.25 10.27 42.40
N THR A 619 3.09 8.95 42.63
CA THR A 619 4.01 7.84 43.00
C THR A 619 4.03 6.74 41.94
#